data_AF-A0A7X0SVV1-F1
#
_entry.id   AF-A0A7X0SVV1-F1
#
_cell.length_a   1.000
_cell.length_b   1.000
_cell.length_c   1.000
_cell.angle_alpha   90.00
_cell.angle_beta   90.00
_cell.angle_gamma   90.00
#
_symmetry.space_group_name_H-M   'P 1'
#
loop_
_entity.id
_entity.type
_entity.pdbx_description
1 polymer ?
#
loop_
_entity_poly.entity_id
_entity_poly.type
_entity_poly.pdbx_seq_one_letter_code
_entity_poly.pdbx_strand_id
1 'polypeptide(L)' 'MFIGGEWVDPSSSSRFDVINSATEDVFATFAEAQADDVERAVTAARKAFDKGPWPRMTHNERARLSACFGR' A
#
# COMPACT_ATOMS: atom_id res chain seq x y z
N MET A 1 1.85 -7.73 -2.74
CA MET A 1 1.86 -6.49 -1.91
C MET A 1 2.04 -5.28 -2.83
N PHE A 2 1.57 -4.07 -2.51
CA PHE A 2 1.76 -2.91 -3.38
C PHE A 2 2.74 -1.90 -2.77
N ILE A 3 3.94 -1.77 -3.33
CA ILE A 3 5.02 -0.90 -2.84
C ILE A 3 5.60 -0.11 -4.01
N GLY A 4 5.78 1.20 -3.84
CA GLY A 4 6.47 2.04 -4.83
C GLY A 4 5.76 2.21 -6.17
N GLY A 5 4.46 1.90 -6.24
CA GLY A 5 3.67 1.95 -7.47
C GLY A 5 3.53 0.60 -8.19
N GLU A 6 4.06 -0.49 -7.62
CA GLU A 6 4.09 -1.80 -8.25
C GLU A 6 3.60 -2.91 -7.32
N TRP A 7 3.07 -3.99 -7.90
CA TRP A 7 2.82 -5.22 -7.19
C TRP A 7 4.13 -6.00 -7.03
N VAL A 8 4.52 -6.24 -5.79
CA VAL A 8 5.76 -6.92 -5.42
C VAL A 8 5.49 -8.15 -4.57
N ASP A 9 6.40 -9.11 -4.68
CA ASP A 9 6.43 -10.26 -3.79
C ASP A 9 6.81 -9.84 -2.36
N PRO A 10 6.16 -10.43 -1.34
CA PRO A 10 6.50 -10.21 0.05
C PRO A 10 7.88 -10.80 0.38
N SER A 11 8.55 -10.24 1.37
CA SER A 11 9.87 -10.75 1.81
C SER A 11 9.79 -12.12 2.47
N SER A 12 8.59 -12.54 2.91
CA SER A 12 8.34 -13.81 3.59
C SER A 12 7.15 -14.57 2.98
N SER A 13 7.15 -15.89 3.17
CA SER A 13 6.01 -16.76 2.89
C SER A 13 4.93 -16.70 3.97
N SER A 14 5.12 -15.94 5.05
CA SER A 14 4.12 -15.83 6.13
C SER A 14 2.79 -15.25 5.62
N ARG A 15 1.69 -15.81 6.10
CA ARG A 15 0.32 -15.49 5.70
C ARG A 15 -0.59 -15.45 6.92
N PHE A 16 -1.64 -14.65 6.86
CA PHE A 16 -2.72 -14.65 7.85
C PHE A 16 -4.08 -14.68 7.17
N ASP A 17 -5.05 -15.28 7.87
CA ASP A 17 -6.42 -15.39 7.41
C ASP A 17 -7.27 -14.25 7.95
N VAL A 18 -8.08 -13.67 7.07
CA VAL A 18 -9.16 -12.75 7.45
C VAL A 18 -10.42 -13.57 7.61
N ILE A 19 -10.96 -13.57 8.83
CA ILE A 19 -12.16 -14.32 9.19
C ILE A 19 -13.39 -13.41 9.06
N ASN A 20 -14.45 -13.92 8.45
CA ASN A 20 -15.72 -13.24 8.35
C ASN A 20 -16.41 -13.17 9.73
N SER A 21 -16.64 -11.97 10.25
CA SER A 21 -17.23 -11.78 11.58
C SER A 21 -18.68 -12.26 11.71
N ALA A 22 -19.38 -12.52 10.61
CA ALA A 22 -20.78 -12.98 10.63
C ALA A 22 -20.91 -14.51 10.55
N THR A 23 -19.98 -15.21 9.89
CA THR A 23 -20.05 -16.66 9.68
C THR A 23 -18.92 -17.42 10.35
N GLU A 24 -17.90 -16.72 10.87
CA GLU A 24 -16.67 -17.28 11.42
C GLU A 24 -15.81 -18.09 10.41
N ASP A 25 -16.18 -18.06 9.13
CA ASP A 25 -15.41 -18.72 8.05
C ASP A 25 -14.23 -17.85 7.57
N VAL A 26 -13.22 -18.51 6.99
CA VAL A 26 -12.12 -17.82 6.29
C VAL A 26 -12.65 -17.13 5.04
N PHE A 27 -12.53 -15.81 4.99
CA PHE A 27 -12.87 -15.00 3.82
C PHE A 27 -11.75 -15.01 2.78
N ALA A 28 -10.51 -14.74 3.23
CA ALA A 28 -9.33 -14.70 2.37
C ALA A 28 -8.03 -14.80 3.18
N THR A 29 -6.97 -15.27 2.52
CA THR A 29 -5.62 -15.34 3.08
C THR A 29 -4.73 -14.29 2.43
N PHE A 30 -4.02 -13.50 3.24
CA PHE A 30 -3.16 -12.42 2.76
C PHE A 30 -1.70 -12.61 3.16
N ALA A 31 -0.80 -11.99 2.38
CA ALA A 31 0.61 -11.88 2.74
C ALA A 31 0.79 -11.06 4.01
N GLU A 32 1.48 -11.63 5.00
CA GLU A 32 1.82 -10.92 6.23
C GLU A 32 3.10 -10.09 6.00
N ALA A 33 2.96 -8.77 6.06
CA ALA A 33 4.09 -7.86 5.89
C ALA A 33 5.08 -7.99 7.05
N GLN A 34 6.36 -8.16 6.71
CA GLN A 34 7.45 -8.21 7.69
C GLN A 34 8.24 -6.90 7.70
N ALA A 35 9.16 -6.76 8.66
CA ALA A 35 9.98 -5.56 8.82
C ALA A 35 10.64 -5.10 7.50
N ASP A 36 11.19 -6.04 6.71
CA ASP A 36 11.85 -5.72 5.44
C ASP A 36 10.88 -5.12 4.40
N ASP A 37 9.63 -5.59 4.36
CA ASP A 37 8.61 -5.03 3.47
C ASP A 37 8.20 -3.62 3.90
N VAL A 38 8.13 -3.39 5.21
CA VAL A 38 7.88 -2.07 5.79
C VAL A 38 9.02 -1.11 5.43
N GLU A 39 10.27 -1.53 5.57
CA GLU A 39 11.44 -0.72 5.20
C GLU A 39 11.47 -0.37 3.70
N ARG A 40 11.12 -1.33 2.83
CA ARG A 40 10.94 -1.09 1.39
C ARG A 40 9.85 -0.06 1.12
N ALA A 41 8.70 -0.18 1.81
CA ALA A 41 7.59 0.76 1.68
C ALA A 41 7.95 2.17 2.16
N VAL A 42 8.59 2.29 3.32
CA VAL A 42 9.05 3.57 3.89
C VAL A 42 10.08 4.23 2.98
N THR A 43 11.05 3.46 2.48
CA THR A 43 12.06 3.97 1.54
C THR A 43 11.43 4.48 0.25
N ALA A 44 10.47 3.73 -0.31
CA ALA A 44 9.74 4.14 -1.52
C ALA A 44 8.91 5.42 -1.28
N ALA A 45 8.20 5.49 -0.15
CA ALA A 45 7.43 6.68 0.23
C ALA A 45 8.34 7.90 0.45
N ARG A 46 9.48 7.73 1.12
CA ARG A 46 10.48 8.78 1.32
C ARG A 46 11.02 9.28 -0.01
N LYS A 47 11.37 8.39 -0.94
CA LYS A 47 11.81 8.77 -2.29
C LYS A 47 10.73 9.54 -3.05
N ALA A 48 9.47 9.10 -2.97
CA ALA A 48 8.34 9.79 -3.60
C ALA A 48 8.10 11.18 -3.00
N PHE A 49 8.34 11.35 -1.69
CA PHE A 49 8.28 12.66 -1.05
C PHE A 49 9.47 13.54 -1.47
N ASP A 50 10.70 13.09 -1.28
CA ASP A 50 11.87 13.94 -1.49
C ASP A 50 12.04 14.31 -2.97
N LYS A 51 11.82 13.35 -3.88
CA LYS A 51 12.13 13.48 -5.32
C LYS A 51 10.90 13.41 -6.23
N GLY A 52 9.76 12.96 -5.72
CA GLY A 52 8.56 12.78 -6.54
C GLY A 52 7.77 14.07 -6.76
N PRO A 53 6.74 14.00 -7.61
CA PRO A 53 5.92 15.16 -7.95
C PRO A 53 4.92 15.50 -6.85
N TRP A 54 4.51 14.53 -6.03
CA TRP A 54 3.41 14.68 -5.06
C TRP A 54 3.53 15.88 -4.09
N PRO A 55 4.67 16.13 -3.41
CA PRO A 55 4.79 17.29 -2.54
C PRO A 55 4.98 18.61 -3.28
N ARG A 56 5.35 18.56 -4.57
CA ARG A 56 5.52 19.74 -5.44
C ARG A 56 4.24 20.15 -6.15
N MET A 57 3.25 19.26 -6.20
CA MET A 57 1.92 19.58 -6.72
C MET A 57 1.25 20.68 -5.89
N THR A 58 0.44 21.49 -6.57
CA THR A 58 -0.48 22.43 -5.92
C THR A 58 -1.59 21.66 -5.21
N HIS A 59 -2.29 22.34 -4.31
CA HIS A 59 -3.50 21.80 -3.68
C HIS A 59 -4.53 21.33 -4.72
N ASN A 60 -4.72 22.11 -5.80
CA ASN A 60 -5.73 21.84 -6.83
C ASN A 60 -5.40 20.58 -7.64
N GLU A 61 -4.12 20.37 -7.99
CA GLU A 61 -3.67 19.15 -8.68
C GLU A 61 -3.86 17.90 -7.82
N ARG A 62 -3.52 17.96 -6.53
CA ARG A 62 -3.79 16.85 -5.61
C ARG A 62 -5.29 16.58 -5.45
N ALA A 63 -6.10 17.63 -5.32
CA ALA A 63 -7.55 17.49 -5.18
C ALA A 63 -8.18 16.82 -6.40
N ARG A 64 -7.71 17.12 -7.61
CA ARG A 64 -8.14 16.44 -8.85
C ARG A 64 -7.82 14.95 -8.83
N LEU A 65 -6.62 14.56 -8.39
CA LEU A 65 -6.23 13.15 -8.28
C LEU A 65 -7.08 12.41 -7.24
N SER A 66 -7.28 13.00 -6.07
CA SER A 66 -8.15 12.44 -5.02
C SER A 66 -9.61 12.31 -5.49
N ALA A 67 -10.14 13.32 -6.20
CA ALA A 67 -11.49 13.28 -6.75
C ALA A 67 -11.64 12.29 -7.92
N CYS A 68 -10.56 11.99 -8.65
CA CYS A 68 -10.55 10.96 -9.68
C CYS A 68 -10.57 9.56 -9.07
N PHE A 69 -9.83 9.32 -7.99
CA PHE A 69 -9.74 8.02 -7.33
C PHE A 69 -11.06 7.55 -6.70
N GLY A 70 -11.93 8.49 -6.31
CA GLY A 70 -13.26 8.18 -5.77
C GLY A 70 -14.36 7.98 -6.81
N ARG A 71 -14.04 8.03 -8.11
CA ARG A 71 -14.93 7.69 -9.22
C ARG A 71 -14.56 6.33 -9.79
#